data_AF-A0A0V8HPH6-F1
#
_entry.id   AF-A0A0V8HPH6-F1
#
_cell.length_a   1.000
_cell.length_b   1.000
_cell.length_c   1.000
_cell.angle_alpha   90.00
_cell.angle_beta   90.00
_cell.angle_gamma   90.00
#
_symmetry.space_group_name_H-M   'P 1'
#
loop_
_entity.id
_entity.type
_entity.pdbx_description
1 polymer ?
#
loop_
_entity_poly.entity_id
_entity_poly.type
_entity_poly.pdbx_seq_one_letter_code
_entity_poly.pdbx_strand_id
1 'polypeptide(L)' 'MKQALSFFGMALIVIFGGGFLIRLIRDGDFYIAEFAGGVIGLVLLVMALVVKLKGEKEERGF' A
#
# COMPACT_ATOMS: atom_id res chain seq x y z
N MET A 1 8.80 12.94 5.14
CA MET A 1 8.98 11.50 4.83
C MET A 1 7.72 10.66 5.05
N LYS A 2 7.01 10.76 6.18
CA LYS A 2 5.81 9.94 6.47
C LYS A 2 4.69 10.09 5.41
N GLN A 3 4.40 11.32 4.97
CA GLN A 3 3.41 11.58 3.90
C GLN A 3 3.83 11.02 2.53
N ALA A 4 5.12 11.07 2.19
CA ALA A 4 5.63 10.52 0.94
C ALA A 4 5.50 8.99 0.92
N LEU A 5 5.76 8.33 2.05
CA LEU A 5 5.61 6.88 2.19
C LEU A 5 4.14 6.44 2.03
N SER A 6 3.20 7.15 2.65
CA SER A 6 1.77 6.86 2.48
C SER A 6 1.29 7.12 1.05
N PHE A 7 1.74 8.21 0.42
CA PHE A 7 1.40 8.53 -0.95
C PHE A 7 1.93 7.48 -1.93
N PHE A 8 3.20 7.08 -1.76
CA PHE A 8 3.83 6.08 -2.59
C PHE A 8 3.17 4.70 -2.42
N GLY A 9 2.84 4.30 -1.18
CA GLY A 9 2.07 3.09 -0.92
C GLY A 9 0.70 3.10 -1.60
N MET A 10 -0.05 4.21 -1.52
CA MET A 10 -1.33 4.38 -2.22
C MET A 10 -1.17 4.29 -3.74
N ALA A 11 -0.16 4.96 -4.31
CA ALA A 11 0.09 4.93 -5.74
C ALA A 11 0.37 3.50 -6.23
N LEU A 12 1.17 2.72 -5.50
CA LEU A 12 1.44 1.33 -5.84
C LEU A 12 0.19 0.44 -5.76
N ILE A 13 -0.66 0.62 -4.73
CA ILE A 13 -1.93 -0.12 -4.64
C ILE A 13 -2.85 0.23 -5.82
N VAL A 14 -2.97 1.50 -6.18
CA VAL A 14 -3.86 1.93 -7.28
C VAL A 14 -3.34 1.42 -8.62
N ILE A 15 -2.06 1.61 -8.92
CA ILE A 15 -1.48 1.24 -10.21
C ILE A 15 -1.39 -0.28 -10.35
N PHE A 16 -0.73 -0.95 -9.40
CA PHE A 16 -0.47 -2.39 -9.49
C PHE A 16 -1.65 -3.22 -8.97
N GLY A 17 -2.22 -2.86 -7.82
CA GLY A 17 -3.38 -3.57 -7.26
C GLY A 17 -4.66 -3.34 -8.08
N GLY A 18 -4.91 -2.11 -8.53
CA GLY A 18 -6.02 -1.81 -9.44
C GLY A 18 -5.86 -2.51 -10.78
N GLY A 19 -4.66 -2.44 -11.38
CA GLY A 19 -4.34 -3.18 -12.61
C GLY A 19 -4.53 -4.69 -12.46
N PHE A 20 -4.02 -5.26 -11.36
CA PHE A 20 -4.18 -6.67 -11.02
C PHE A 20 -5.66 -7.07 -10.93
N LEU A 21 -6.48 -6.33 -10.17
CA LEU A 21 -7.91 -6.65 -10.02
C LEU A 21 -8.65 -6.58 -11.35
N ILE A 22 -8.36 -5.57 -12.18
CA ILE A 22 -8.97 -5.44 -13.50
C ILE A 22 -8.63 -6.66 -14.36
N ARG A 23 -7.36 -7.06 -14.45
CA ARG A 23 -6.95 -8.21 -15.27
C ARG A 23 -7.47 -9.53 -14.71
N LEU A 24 -7.44 -9.70 -13.39
CA LEU A 24 -7.98 -10.90 -12.75
C LEU A 24 -9.48 -11.06 -13.03
N ILE A 25 -10.26 -9.99 -12.93
CA ILE A 25 -11.71 -10.05 -13.14
C ILE A 25 -12.06 -10.10 -14.62
N ARG A 26 -11.37 -9.34 -15.47
CA ARG A 26 -11.69 -9.20 -16.89
C ARG A 26 -11.15 -10.38 -17.72
N ASP A 27 -9.90 -10.73 -17.49
CA ASP A 27 -9.16 -11.67 -18.32
C ASP A 27 -9.06 -13.05 -17.64
N GLY A 28 -9.36 -13.14 -16.32
CA GLY A 28 -9.17 -14.36 -15.54
C GLY A 28 -7.69 -14.66 -15.22
N ASP A 29 -6.79 -13.80 -15.68
CA ASP A 29 -5.34 -14.02 -15.63
C ASP A 29 -4.73 -13.46 -14.36
N PHE A 30 -3.99 -14.33 -13.66
CA PHE A 30 -3.24 -13.93 -12.47
C PHE A 30 -1.88 -13.35 -12.86
N TYR A 31 -1.81 -12.03 -12.97
CA TYR A 31 -0.55 -11.33 -13.27
C TYR A 31 0.29 -11.11 -12.01
N ILE A 32 1.28 -11.99 -11.80
CA ILE A 32 2.07 -12.02 -10.56
C ILE A 32 2.82 -10.72 -10.27
N ALA A 33 3.29 -10.01 -11.30
CA ALA A 33 4.00 -8.74 -11.12
C ALA A 33 3.07 -7.64 -10.57
N GLU A 34 1.82 -7.60 -11.02
CA GLU A 34 0.82 -6.64 -10.56
C GLU A 34 0.31 -6.98 -9.17
N PHE A 35 0.11 -8.27 -8.90
CA PHE A 35 -0.18 -8.74 -7.56
C PHE A 35 0.92 -8.35 -6.57
N ALA A 36 2.18 -8.67 -6.89
CA ALA A 36 3.32 -8.38 -6.04
C ALA A 36 3.49 -6.87 -5.80
N GLY A 37 3.35 -6.05 -6.85
CA GLY A 37 3.38 -4.59 -6.73
C GLY A 37 2.28 -4.04 -5.83
N GLY A 38 1.05 -4.58 -5.95
CA GLY A 38 -0.07 -4.22 -5.09
C GLY A 38 0.18 -4.59 -3.62
N VAL A 39 0.71 -5.79 -3.36
CA VAL A 39 1.08 -6.26 -2.01
C VAL A 39 2.17 -5.39 -1.40
N ILE A 40 3.20 -5.03 -2.17
CA ILE A 40 4.26 -4.11 -1.71
C ILE A 40 3.65 -2.75 -1.34
N GLY A 41 2.76 -2.22 -2.17
CA GLY A 41 2.03 -0.98 -1.87
C GLY A 41 1.25 -1.05 -0.56
N LEU A 42 0.53 -2.15 -0.33
CA LEU A 42 -0.22 -2.41 0.90
C LEU A 42 0.69 -2.44 2.13
N VAL A 43 1.81 -3.17 2.04
CA VAL A 43 2.79 -3.28 3.12
C VAL A 43 3.38 -1.91 3.48
N LEU A 44 3.72 -1.09 2.49
CA LEU A 44 4.23 0.27 2.71
C LEU A 44 3.19 1.17 3.39
N LEU A 45 1.92 1.02 3.03
CA LEU A 45 0.82 1.79 3.63
C LEU A 45 0.60 1.39 5.10
N VAL A 46 0.63 0.09 5.39
CA VAL A 46 0.57 -0.44 6.78
C VAL A 46 1.75 0.08 7.61
N MET A 47 2.98 0.02 7.07
CA MET A 47 4.15 0.57 7.75
C MET A 47 4.01 2.07 8.03
N ALA A 48 3.52 2.84 7.06
CA ALA A 48 3.29 4.27 7.24
C ALA A 48 2.26 4.56 8.36
N LEU A 49 1.19 3.77 8.43
CA LEU A 49 0.18 3.86 9.49
C LEU A 49 0.75 3.51 10.86
N VAL A 50 1.51 2.42 10.98
CA VAL A 50 2.14 2.01 12.24
C VAL A 50 3.11 3.08 12.74
N VAL A 51 3.93 3.65 11.86
CA VAL A 51 4.86 4.75 12.19
C VAL A 51 4.11 6.02 12.60
N LYS A 52 2.96 6.31 11.99
CA LYS A 52 2.11 7.42 12.39
C LYS A 52 1.54 7.21 13.80
N LEU A 53 0.95 6.04 14.06
CA LEU A 53 0.33 5.70 15.34
C LEU A 53 1.34 5.68 16.50
N LYS A 54 2.56 5.20 16.25
CA LYS A 54 3.63 5.23 17.26
C LYS A 54 4.02 6.66 17.63
N GLY A 55 4.16 7.55 16.63
CA GLY A 55 4.46 8.96 16.87
C GLY A 55 3.36 9.68 17.65
N GLU A 56 2.09 9.41 17.34
CA GLU A 56 0.95 10.01 18.07
C GLU A 56 0.85 9.52 19.52
N LYS A 57 1.26 8.28 19.82
CA LYS A 57 1.34 7.79 21.21
C LYS A 57 2.43 8.48 22.02
N GLU A 58 3.59 8.71 21.39
CA GLU A 58 4.75 9.33 22.03
C GLU A 58 4.51 10.82 22.33
N GLU A 59 3.85 11.56 21.42
CA GLU A 59 3.43 12.95 21.67
C GLU A 59 2.37 13.09 22.78
N ARG A 60 1.59 12.04 23.05
CA ARG A 60 0.54 12.04 24.08
C ARG A 60 1.03 11.61 25.48
N GLY A 61 2.32 11.31 25.64
CA GLY A 61 2.94 11.06 26.94
C GLY A 61 2.45 9.81 27.69
N PHE A 62 2.00 8.78 26.96
CA PHE A 62 1.64 7.48 27.52
C PHE A 62 2.85 6.54 27.65
#